data_AF-A0AA43BIP1-F1
#
_entry.id   AF-A0AA43BIP1-F1
#
_cell.length_a   1.000
_cell.length_b   1.000
_cell.length_c   1.000
_cell.angle_alpha   90.00
_cell.angle_beta   90.00
_cell.angle_gamma   90.00
#
_symmetry.space_group_name_H-M   'P 1'
#
loop_
_entity.id
_entity.type
_entity.pdbx_description
1 polymer ?
#
loop_
_entity_poly.entity_id
_entity_poly.type
_entity_poly.pdbx_seq_one_letter_code
_entity_poly.pdbx_strand_id
1 'polypeptide(L)'
;MFGDDSLLFMKYVKGRSNAVYPWSLSIVDCYFIWLAFCKVSGSDRPLLSRISADGEQIEDVLIADAYDIYEIDSRAEGFEVVLRHHSSGSLCYWDIHERFVVAVGGRDFLEVVSPYPGGIEKHRYIEEMMHREAFGIDEPPEVIYAAISNPFS
;
A
#
# COMPACT_ATOMS: atom_id res chain seq x y z
N MET A 1 6.37 -1.44 -9.48
CA MET A 1 5.46 -2.46 -10.02
C MET A 1 5.30 -2.18 -11.51
N PHE A 2 6.20 -2.73 -12.34
CA PHE A 2 6.08 -2.66 -13.79
C PHE A 2 5.39 -3.95 -14.24
N GLY A 3 4.26 -3.82 -14.95
CA GLY A 3 3.47 -4.95 -15.45
C GLY A 3 2.12 -5.14 -14.78
N ASP A 4 1.82 -4.40 -13.72
CA ASP A 4 0.46 -4.35 -13.19
C ASP A 4 -0.36 -3.30 -13.96
N ASP A 5 -1.00 -3.74 -15.04
CA ASP A 5 -1.96 -2.94 -15.81
C ASP A 5 -3.38 -3.07 -15.22
N SER A 6 -3.49 -3.53 -13.97
CA SER A 6 -4.75 -3.58 -13.23
C SER A 6 -5.38 -2.20 -13.11
N LEU A 7 -6.71 -2.19 -13.02
CA LEU A 7 -7.48 -0.96 -13.17
C LEU A 7 -7.23 -0.01 -12.00
N LEU A 8 -7.09 -0.51 -10.77
CA LEU A 8 -6.85 0.36 -9.62
C LEU A 8 -5.39 0.78 -9.53
N PHE A 9 -4.41 -0.07 -9.87
CA PHE A 9 -3.01 0.36 -9.96
C PHE A 9 -2.87 1.52 -10.94
N MET A 10 -3.42 1.37 -12.15
CA MET A 10 -3.39 2.40 -13.18
C MET A 10 -4.09 3.69 -12.75
N LYS A 11 -5.20 3.59 -12.00
CA LYS A 11 -6.02 4.72 -11.57
C LYS A 11 -5.49 5.46 -10.34
N TYR A 12 -4.91 4.72 -9.39
CA TYR A 12 -4.60 5.24 -8.06
C TYR A 12 -3.10 5.30 -7.75
N VAL A 13 -2.29 4.43 -8.35
CA VAL A 13 -0.85 4.32 -8.04
C VAL A 13 0.02 4.85 -9.16
N LYS A 14 -0.25 4.47 -10.42
CA LYS A 14 0.59 4.84 -11.57
C LYS A 14 0.70 6.36 -11.73
N GLY A 15 1.94 6.84 -11.89
CA GLY A 15 2.24 8.26 -12.06
C GLY A 15 2.22 9.09 -10.78
N ARG A 16 2.05 8.47 -9.60
CA ARG A 16 2.18 9.15 -8.31
C ARG A 16 3.65 9.19 -7.89
N SER A 17 4.15 10.38 -7.59
CA SER A 17 5.52 10.58 -7.10
C SER A 17 5.70 10.30 -5.61
N ASN A 18 4.59 10.23 -4.84
CA ASN A 18 4.61 10.12 -3.39
C ASN A 18 3.97 8.79 -2.95
N ALA A 19 4.72 7.71 -3.10
CA ALA A 19 4.32 6.36 -2.72
C ALA A 19 5.39 5.71 -1.83
N VAL A 20 4.95 4.91 -0.87
CA VAL A 20 5.79 3.98 -0.09
C VAL A 20 5.19 2.58 -0.22
N TYR A 21 6.02 1.55 -0.08
CA TYR A 21 5.62 0.17 -0.36
C TYR A 21 5.75 -0.67 0.91
N PRO A 22 4.77 -0.67 1.84
CA PRO A 22 4.83 -1.47 3.06
C PRO A 22 5.10 -2.96 2.80
N TRP A 23 5.96 -3.55 3.62
CA TRP A 23 6.80 -4.68 3.20
C TRP A 23 6.20 -6.02 3.61
N SER A 24 5.35 -5.98 4.63
CA SER A 24 4.49 -7.06 5.07
C SER A 24 3.27 -6.38 5.71
N LEU A 25 2.14 -7.07 5.77
CA LEU A 25 1.05 -6.64 6.63
C LEU A 25 1.00 -7.50 7.87
N SER A 26 2.12 -7.52 8.59
CA SER A 26 2.06 -7.92 9.98
C SER A 26 1.10 -6.97 10.72
N ILE A 27 0.58 -7.40 11.86
CA ILE A 27 -0.28 -6.55 12.68
C ILE A 27 0.40 -5.23 13.08
N VAL A 28 1.74 -5.20 13.13
CA VAL A 28 2.51 -3.97 13.38
C VAL A 28 2.39 -2.99 12.21
N ASP A 29 2.47 -3.48 10.98
CA ASP A 29 2.36 -2.66 9.78
C ASP A 29 0.92 -2.13 9.62
N CYS A 30 -0.07 -2.98 9.91
CA CYS A 30 -1.48 -2.57 10.00
C CYS A 30 -1.71 -1.46 11.04
N TYR A 31 -1.00 -1.52 12.16
CA TYR A 31 -1.06 -0.48 13.20
C TYR A 31 -0.54 0.87 12.70
N PHE A 32 0.58 0.89 11.97
CA PHE A 32 1.09 2.12 11.38
C PHE A 32 0.19 2.68 10.28
N ILE A 33 -0.43 1.83 9.47
CA ILE A 33 -1.43 2.25 8.47
C ILE A 33 -2.65 2.87 9.15
N TRP A 34 -3.19 2.22 10.19
CA TRP A 34 -4.30 2.77 10.98
C TRP A 34 -3.94 4.13 11.58
N LEU A 35 -2.77 4.25 12.23
CA LEU A 35 -2.29 5.52 12.79
C LEU A 35 -2.14 6.61 11.73
N ALA A 36 -1.66 6.26 10.53
CA ALA A 36 -1.53 7.21 9.44
C ALA A 36 -2.89 7.74 8.99
N PHE A 37 -3.89 6.88 8.86
CA PHE A 37 -5.27 7.28 8.57
C PHE A 37 -5.89 8.11 9.69
N CYS A 38 -5.65 7.76 10.95
CA CYS A 38 -6.07 8.57 12.09
C CYS A 38 -5.48 9.97 12.02
N LYS A 39 -4.18 10.08 11.70
CA LYS A 39 -3.48 11.35 11.56
C LYS A 39 -4.08 12.23 10.45
N VAL A 40 -4.32 11.69 9.26
CA VAL A 40 -4.86 12.49 8.14
C VAL A 40 -6.37 12.72 8.20
N SER A 41 -7.11 11.94 8.99
CA SER A 41 -8.55 12.14 9.20
C SER A 41 -8.85 13.05 10.39
N GLY A 42 -7.93 13.17 11.35
CA GLY A 42 -8.19 13.83 12.63
C GLY A 42 -9.16 13.04 13.52
N SER A 43 -9.35 11.75 13.26
CA SER A 43 -10.25 10.84 13.97
C SER A 43 -9.47 9.63 14.50
N ASP A 44 -9.84 9.11 15.67
CA ASP A 44 -9.36 7.81 16.16
C ASP A 44 -10.05 6.63 15.45
N ARG A 45 -11.13 6.92 14.72
CA ARG A 45 -11.88 5.99 13.88
C ARG A 45 -12.07 6.56 12.48
N PRO A 46 -11.06 6.48 11.60
CA PRO A 46 -11.17 7.04 10.26
C PRO A 46 -12.26 6.33 9.46
N LEU A 47 -13.11 7.12 8.78
CA LEU A 47 -14.03 6.62 7.77
C LEU A 47 -13.32 6.62 6.42
N LEU A 48 -13.20 5.43 5.84
CA LEU A 48 -12.48 5.19 4.59
C LEU A 48 -13.43 4.56 3.58
N SER A 49 -13.15 4.73 2.29
CA SER A 49 -13.90 4.07 1.24
C SER A 49 -13.09 2.92 0.69
N ARG A 50 -13.71 1.73 0.64
CA ARG A 50 -13.15 0.53 0.05
C ARG A 50 -13.62 0.41 -1.39
N ILE A 51 -12.68 0.23 -2.31
CA ILE A 51 -12.88 0.20 -3.75
C ILE A 51 -12.37 -1.14 -4.28
N SER A 52 -13.19 -1.86 -5.05
CA SER A 52 -12.84 -3.15 -5.68
C SER A 52 -12.13 -2.98 -7.01
N ALA A 53 -11.56 -4.07 -7.52
CA ALA A 53 -10.92 -4.20 -8.82
C ALA A 53 -11.70 -3.60 -10.02
N ASP A 54 -13.03 -3.51 -9.96
CA ASP A 54 -13.86 -2.87 -10.99
C ASP A 54 -13.84 -1.34 -10.96
N GLY A 55 -13.16 -0.74 -9.97
CA GLY A 55 -13.00 0.72 -9.85
C GLY A 55 -14.15 1.42 -9.16
N GLU A 56 -15.16 0.65 -8.73
CA GLU A 56 -16.34 1.12 -8.01
C GLU A 56 -16.14 1.06 -6.51
N GLN A 57 -16.73 2.03 -5.81
CA GLN A 57 -16.77 2.01 -4.36
C GLN A 57 -17.73 0.90 -3.91
N ILE A 58 -17.20 -0.04 -3.13
CA ILE A 58 -17.98 -1.16 -2.58
C ILE A 58 -18.73 -0.70 -1.33
N GLU A 59 -18.02 -0.04 -0.42
CA GLU A 59 -18.52 0.29 0.91
C GLU A 59 -17.70 1.42 1.56
N ASP A 60 -18.32 2.11 2.52
CA ASP A 60 -17.60 2.91 3.50
C ASP A 60 -17.29 2.02 4.71
N VAL A 61 -16.04 2.06 5.16
CA VAL A 61 -15.51 1.26 6.26
C VAL A 61 -15.01 2.21 7.35
N LEU A 62 -15.57 2.05 8.55
CA LEU A 62 -15.08 2.73 9.74
C LEU A 62 -13.99 1.85 10.37
N ILE A 63 -12.75 2.30 10.36
CA ILE A 63 -11.62 1.55 10.93
C ILE A 63 -11.51 1.88 12.41
N ALA A 64 -11.77 0.93 13.29
CA ALA A 64 -11.64 1.09 14.72
C ALA A 64 -10.19 0.93 15.19
N ASP A 65 -9.46 -0.03 14.61
CA ASP A 65 -8.08 -0.33 14.97
C ASP A 65 -7.29 -1.06 13.86
N ALA A 66 -6.09 -1.50 14.20
CA ALA A 66 -5.19 -2.22 13.31
C ALA A 66 -5.73 -3.59 12.83
N TYR A 67 -6.60 -4.25 13.60
CA TYR A 67 -7.16 -5.55 13.22
C TYR A 67 -8.15 -5.42 12.07
N ASP A 68 -8.88 -4.31 11.97
CA ASP A 68 -9.74 -4.06 10.81
C ASP A 68 -8.92 -3.95 9.51
N ILE A 69 -7.76 -3.29 9.57
CA ILE A 69 -6.82 -3.23 8.43
C ILE A 69 -6.29 -4.63 8.10
N TYR A 70 -5.94 -5.41 9.12
CA TYR A 70 -5.49 -6.80 8.94
C TYR A 70 -6.57 -7.72 8.35
N GLU A 71 -7.84 -7.51 8.71
CA GLU A 71 -8.97 -8.24 8.16
C GLU A 71 -9.23 -7.88 6.69
N ILE A 72 -9.11 -6.59 6.33
CA ILE A 72 -9.18 -6.12 4.94
C ILE A 72 -8.08 -6.79 4.11
N ASP A 73 -6.85 -6.79 4.62
CA ASP A 73 -5.72 -7.46 3.97
C ASP A 73 -5.94 -8.95 3.79
N SER A 74 -6.36 -9.63 4.86
CA SER A 74 -6.64 -11.07 4.82
C SER A 74 -7.74 -11.44 3.83
N ARG A 75 -8.65 -10.50 3.54
CA ARG A 75 -9.72 -10.64 2.54
C ARG A 75 -9.35 -10.15 1.15
N ALA A 76 -8.21 -9.46 1.00
CA ALA A 76 -7.71 -8.99 -0.28
C ALA A 76 -6.95 -10.09 -1.05
N GLU A 77 -6.77 -11.28 -0.47
CA GLU A 77 -6.16 -12.41 -1.17
C GLU A 77 -6.95 -12.74 -2.46
N GLY A 78 -6.28 -12.61 -3.61
CA GLY A 78 -6.89 -12.85 -4.92
C GLY A 78 -7.79 -11.71 -5.44
N PHE A 79 -7.80 -10.54 -4.79
CA PHE A 79 -8.56 -9.37 -5.24
C PHE A 79 -7.76 -8.07 -5.12
N GLU A 80 -7.86 -7.23 -6.14
CA GLU A 80 -7.33 -5.87 -6.09
C GLU A 80 -8.24 -4.98 -5.23
N VAL A 81 -7.66 -4.25 -4.26
CA VAL A 81 -8.40 -3.42 -3.31
C VAL A 81 -7.71 -2.08 -3.12
N VAL A 82 -8.50 -1.00 -3.07
CA VAL A 82 -8.03 0.31 -2.60
C VAL A 82 -8.82 0.72 -1.36
N LEU A 83 -8.10 1.12 -0.31
CA LEU A 83 -8.66 1.75 0.87
C LEU A 83 -8.26 3.23 0.87
N ARG A 84 -9.22 4.14 0.78
CA ARG A 84 -8.96 5.56 0.54
C ARG A 84 -9.64 6.46 1.55
N HIS A 85 -8.90 7.43 2.07
CA HIS A 85 -9.45 8.56 2.79
C HIS A 85 -9.76 9.71 1.81
N HIS A 86 -11.03 9.96 1.55
CA HIS A 86 -11.47 10.88 0.49
C HIS A 86 -10.94 12.30 0.61
N SER A 87 -10.96 12.90 1.81
CA SER A 87 -10.60 14.32 1.97
C SER A 87 -9.10 14.56 1.80
N SER A 88 -8.26 13.67 2.35
CA SER A 88 -6.80 13.77 2.24
C SER A 88 -6.26 13.26 0.90
N GLY A 89 -7.03 12.43 0.21
CA GLY A 89 -6.57 11.69 -0.97
C GLY A 89 -5.57 10.57 -0.68
N SER A 90 -5.21 10.34 0.60
CA SER A 90 -4.32 9.26 1.00
C SER A 90 -5.01 7.91 0.86
N LEU A 91 -4.27 6.90 0.43
CA LEU A 91 -4.79 5.56 0.17
C LEU A 91 -3.74 4.47 0.39
N CYS A 92 -4.24 3.27 0.61
CA CYS A 92 -3.49 2.03 0.52
C CYS A 92 -4.07 1.20 -0.63
N TYR A 93 -3.19 0.58 -1.40
CA TYR A 93 -3.50 -0.28 -2.54
C TYR A 93 -3.00 -1.69 -2.24
N TRP A 94 -3.80 -2.71 -2.49
CA TRP A 94 -3.45 -4.12 -2.43
C TRP A 94 -3.54 -4.74 -3.82
N ASP A 95 -2.47 -5.44 -4.21
CA ASP A 95 -2.40 -6.20 -5.45
C ASP A 95 -3.02 -7.61 -5.31
N ILE A 96 -3.55 -8.11 -6.43
CA ILE A 96 -4.22 -9.42 -6.57
C ILE A 96 -3.30 -10.62 -6.33
N HIS A 97 -2.02 -10.53 -6.70
CA HIS A 97 -1.09 -11.66 -6.68
C HIS A 97 -0.23 -11.68 -5.41
N GLU A 98 0.01 -10.51 -4.83
CA GLU A 98 1.18 -10.34 -3.98
C GLU A 98 0.86 -9.95 -2.54
N ARG A 99 -0.39 -9.58 -2.23
CA ARG A 99 -0.78 -8.96 -0.93
C ARG A 99 0.18 -7.82 -0.53
N PHE A 100 0.80 -7.18 -1.53
CA PHE A 100 1.72 -6.07 -1.34
C PHE A 100 0.92 -4.79 -1.22
N VAL A 101 1.28 -3.96 -0.25
CA VAL A 101 0.65 -2.65 -0.08
C VAL A 101 1.46 -1.59 -0.80
N VAL A 102 0.76 -0.68 -1.48
CA VAL A 102 1.30 0.63 -1.84
C VAL A 102 0.52 1.69 -1.12
N ALA A 103 1.20 2.47 -0.28
CA ALA A 103 0.62 3.61 0.40
C ALA A 103 0.97 4.88 -0.39
N VAL A 104 -0.06 5.62 -0.79
CA VAL A 104 0.05 6.88 -1.53
C VAL A 104 -0.57 7.97 -0.69
N GLY A 105 0.09 9.12 -0.56
CA GLY A 105 -0.48 10.21 0.22
C GLY A 105 0.43 11.42 0.35
N GLY A 106 -0.01 12.34 1.21
CA GLY A 106 0.81 13.47 1.63
C GLY A 106 1.91 13.05 2.60
N ARG A 107 2.87 13.96 2.82
CA ARG A 107 4.00 13.75 3.75
C ARG A 107 3.55 13.26 5.13
N ASP A 108 2.49 13.86 5.67
CA ASP A 108 1.96 13.49 6.98
C ASP A 108 1.51 12.04 7.09
N PHE A 109 1.00 11.48 6.00
CA PHE A 109 0.60 10.08 5.90
C PHE A 109 1.82 9.17 5.76
N LEU A 110 2.68 9.47 4.77
CA LEU A 110 3.80 8.61 4.40
C LEU A 110 4.88 8.51 5.48
N GLU A 111 5.10 9.57 6.27
CA GLU A 111 6.01 9.53 7.43
C GLU A 111 5.56 8.53 8.51
N VAL A 112 4.27 8.21 8.57
CA VAL A 112 3.73 7.26 9.55
C VAL A 112 3.67 5.84 8.98
N VAL A 113 3.34 5.69 7.69
CA VAL A 113 3.24 4.38 7.01
C VAL A 113 4.61 3.76 6.70
N SER A 114 5.71 4.51 6.80
CA SER A 114 7.08 4.01 6.65
C SER A 114 7.83 4.02 8.00
N PRO A 115 7.53 3.08 8.93
CA PRO A 115 8.11 3.11 10.28
C PRO A 115 9.54 2.57 10.37
N TYR A 116 10.02 1.88 9.34
CA TYR A 116 11.33 1.23 9.36
C TYR A 116 12.40 2.03 8.60
N PRO A 117 13.68 1.93 8.98
CA PRO A 117 14.77 2.52 8.22
C PRO A 117 14.86 1.98 6.79
N GLY A 118 15.06 2.86 5.81
CA GLY A 118 15.11 2.51 4.37
C GLY A 118 16.15 1.44 3.98
N GLY A 119 17.17 1.18 4.82
CA GLY A 119 18.11 0.08 4.59
C GLY A 119 17.50 -1.30 4.83
N ILE A 120 16.64 -1.43 5.84
CA ILE A 120 15.90 -2.67 6.10
C ILE A 120 14.84 -2.84 4.99
N GLU A 121 14.34 -1.72 4.44
CA GLU A 121 13.27 -1.68 3.42
C GLU A 121 13.70 -2.32 2.14
N LYS A 122 14.80 -1.80 1.64
CA LYS A 122 15.47 -2.31 0.48
C LYS A 122 15.78 -3.80 0.64
N HIS A 123 16.36 -4.19 1.77
CA HIS A 123 16.82 -5.56 1.97
C HIS A 123 15.66 -6.57 1.95
N ARG A 124 14.57 -6.30 2.67
CA ARG A 124 13.40 -7.19 2.72
C ARG A 124 12.62 -7.20 1.41
N TYR A 125 12.46 -6.05 0.75
CA TYR A 125 11.86 -5.98 -0.58
C TYR A 125 12.61 -6.89 -1.56
N ILE A 126 13.94 -6.81 -1.57
CA ILE A 126 14.78 -7.65 -2.42
C ILE A 126 14.60 -9.13 -2.07
N GLU A 127 14.64 -9.51 -0.79
CA GLU A 127 14.44 -10.91 -0.36
C GLU A 127 13.09 -11.48 -0.85
N GLU A 128 11.98 -10.75 -0.65
CA GLU A 128 10.67 -11.22 -1.08
C GLU A 128 10.54 -11.32 -2.61
N MET A 129 11.07 -10.33 -3.33
CA MET A 129 11.05 -10.38 -4.79
C MET A 129 11.93 -11.51 -5.35
N MET A 130 13.07 -11.80 -4.71
CA MET A 130 13.92 -12.94 -5.07
C MET A 130 13.21 -14.29 -4.85
N HIS A 131 12.34 -14.40 -3.83
CA HIS A 131 11.50 -15.58 -3.64
C HIS A 131 10.42 -15.74 -4.73
N ARG A 132 10.11 -14.66 -5.46
CA ARG A 132 9.09 -14.60 -6.51
C ARG A 132 9.65 -14.60 -7.94
N GLU A 133 10.97 -14.64 -8.12
CA GLU A 133 11.64 -14.78 -9.42
C GLU A 133 11.24 -16.05 -10.21
N ALA A 134 10.48 -16.97 -9.60
CA ALA A 134 9.81 -18.07 -10.30
C ALA A 134 8.75 -17.60 -11.34
N PHE A 135 8.34 -16.32 -11.33
CA PHE A 135 7.25 -15.79 -12.17
C PHE A 135 7.68 -14.93 -13.39
N GLY A 136 8.96 -14.92 -13.76
CA GLY A 136 9.40 -14.36 -15.06
C GLY A 136 9.61 -12.84 -15.10
N ILE A 137 10.19 -12.27 -14.05
CA ILE A 137 10.58 -10.85 -14.01
C ILE A 137 12.02 -10.71 -14.52
N ASP A 138 12.21 -9.93 -15.60
CA ASP A 138 13.53 -9.73 -16.24
C ASP A 138 14.40 -8.65 -15.56
N GLU A 139 13.84 -7.83 -14.66
CA GLU A 139 14.56 -6.74 -13.96
C GLU A 139 14.92 -7.11 -12.51
N PRO A 140 16.15 -6.80 -12.05
CA PRO A 140 16.55 -7.06 -10.66
C PRO A 140 15.70 -6.28 -9.65
N PRO A 141 15.29 -6.88 -8.52
CA PRO A 141 14.49 -6.22 -7.48
C PRO A 141 15.09 -4.90 -7.00
N GLU A 142 16.41 -4.79 -6.93
CA GLU A 142 17.12 -3.56 -6.56
C GLU A 142 16.78 -2.38 -7.47
N VAL A 143 16.63 -2.65 -8.78
CA VAL A 143 16.33 -1.64 -9.80
C VAL A 143 14.88 -1.18 -9.66
N ILE A 144 13.97 -2.14 -9.45
CA ILE A 144 12.55 -1.87 -9.22
C ILE A 144 12.38 -1.04 -7.95
N TYR A 145 13.05 -1.44 -6.86
CA TYR A 145 13.05 -0.70 -5.60
C TYR A 145 13.59 0.72 -5.77
N ALA A 146 14.71 0.91 -6.48
CA ALA A 146 15.28 2.24 -6.69
C ALA A 146 14.39 3.17 -7.52
N ALA A 147 13.66 2.64 -8.51
CA ALA A 147 12.73 3.42 -9.33
C ALA A 147 11.52 3.94 -8.55
N ILE A 148 11.07 3.19 -7.55
CA ILE A 148 9.86 3.50 -6.78
C ILE A 148 10.14 4.21 -5.45
N SER A 149 11.32 3.98 -4.85
CA SER A 149 11.74 4.57 -3.57
C SER A 149 12.39 5.94 -3.70
N ASN A 150 12.41 6.52 -4.92
CA ASN A 150 12.98 7.84 -5.17
C ASN A 150 11.90 8.90 -5.44
N PRO A 151 11.19 9.38 -4.39
CA PRO A 151 10.17 10.43 -4.54
C PRO A 151 10.76 11.84 -4.73
N PHE A 152 12.10 12.00 -4.80
CA PHE A 152 12.77 13.31 -4.76
C PHE A 152 13.92 13.54 -5.76
N SER A 153 14.07 12.70 -6.79
CA SER A 153 15.00 12.96 -7.90
C SER A 153 14.36 13.68 -9.06
#